data_AF-A0A8J4WY88-F1
#
_entry.id   AF-A0A8J4WY88-F1
#
_cell.length_a   1.000
_cell.length_b   1.000
_cell.length_c   1.000
_cell.angle_alpha   90.00
_cell.angle_beta   90.00
_cell.angle_gamma   90.00
#
_symmetry.space_group_name_H-M   'P 1'
#
loop_
_entity.id
_entity.type
_entity.pdbx_description
1 polymer ?
#
loop_
_entity_poly.entity_id
_entity_poly.type
_entity_poly.pdbx_seq_one_letter_code
_entity_poly.pdbx_strand_id
1 'polypeptide(L)'
;TNFDIKDLHVKTVKRGEAVTMECNISEGRNRYSVAWYRKSFGKVPQFLVRPYKGNQSYVFVDGFTDSRFSVTVEDQKFDLNINGIREDDGGEYFCGYVEGSTGKFTSGTRLQFEGEEMKLCPTPGTLNNNTHSVTHQGSNSRDDNLSWIIALTACSIISVIVLHQVTIKLPPI
;
A
#
# COMPACT_ATOMS: atom_id res chain seq x y z
N THR A 1 -2.06 0.64 -33.70
CA THR A 1 -3.27 0.69 -32.86
C THR A 1 -2.84 1.03 -31.46
N ASN A 2 -2.81 2.32 -31.12
CA ASN A 2 -2.48 2.77 -29.77
C ASN A 2 -3.71 2.48 -28.90
N PHE A 3 -3.71 1.34 -28.21
CA PHE A 3 -4.62 1.17 -27.08
C PHE A 3 -4.12 2.16 -26.05
N ASP A 4 -4.87 3.23 -25.77
CA ASP A 4 -4.54 4.20 -24.72
C ASP A 4 -4.31 3.46 -23.40
N ILE A 5 -3.05 3.14 -23.10
CA ILE A 5 -2.64 2.58 -21.82
C ILE A 5 -2.81 3.70 -20.81
N LYS A 6 -3.79 3.55 -19.91
CA LYS A 6 -4.03 4.50 -18.85
C LYS A 6 -3.05 4.25 -17.72
N ASP A 7 -2.14 5.20 -17.52
CA ASP A 7 -1.20 5.16 -16.41
C ASP A 7 -1.91 5.41 -15.06
N LEU A 8 -1.33 4.86 -14.00
CA LEU A 8 -1.78 5.13 -12.64
C LEU A 8 -1.31 6.52 -12.20
N HIS A 9 -2.22 7.30 -11.63
CA HIS A 9 -1.87 8.51 -10.92
C HIS A 9 -1.18 8.14 -9.60
N VAL A 10 0.07 8.57 -9.40
CA VAL A 10 0.81 8.27 -8.16
C VAL A 10 0.49 9.33 -7.12
N LYS A 11 -0.01 8.90 -5.95
CA LYS A 11 -0.17 9.74 -4.76
C LYS A 11 0.76 9.26 -3.67
N THR A 12 1.71 10.12 -3.31
CA THR A 12 2.57 9.93 -2.15
C THR A 12 1.93 10.63 -0.95
N VAL A 13 1.78 9.92 0.16
CA VAL A 13 1.06 10.38 1.36
C VAL A 13 1.84 10.09 2.64
N LYS A 14 1.52 10.81 3.70
CA LYS A 14 1.97 10.53 5.07
C LYS A 14 0.87 9.82 5.85
N ARG A 15 1.28 9.10 6.89
CA ARG A 15 0.35 8.48 7.84
C ARG A 15 -0.56 9.55 8.46
N GLY A 16 -1.85 9.25 8.51
CA GLY A 16 -2.86 10.13 9.08
C GLY A 16 -3.44 11.16 8.11
N GLU A 17 -2.89 11.30 6.89
CA GLU A 17 -3.48 12.20 5.89
C GLU A 17 -4.82 11.68 5.35
N ALA A 18 -5.62 12.60 4.82
CA ALA A 18 -6.81 12.27 4.04
C ALA A 18 -6.46 12.27 2.55
N VAL A 19 -6.98 11.30 1.81
CA VAL A 19 -6.80 11.22 0.36
C VAL A 19 -8.14 11.00 -0.34
N THR A 20 -8.33 11.69 -1.45
CA THR A 20 -9.46 11.50 -2.37
C THR A 20 -8.91 10.96 -3.69
N MET A 21 -9.49 9.88 -4.19
CA MET A 21 -9.18 9.29 -5.49
C MET A 21 -10.36 9.54 -6.43
N GLU A 22 -10.09 10.24 -7.52
CA GLU A 22 -11.13 10.76 -8.39
C GLU A 22 -11.62 9.70 -9.40
N CYS A 23 -12.94 9.65 -9.57
CA CYS A 23 -13.60 8.89 -10.61
C CYS A 23 -14.72 9.70 -11.26
N ASN A 24 -14.39 10.25 -12.42
CA ASN A 24 -15.34 10.96 -13.27
C ASN A 24 -16.12 9.97 -14.15
N ILE A 25 -17.44 10.09 -14.12
CA ILE A 25 -18.37 9.34 -14.95
C ILE A 25 -18.72 10.21 -16.15
N SER A 26 -18.34 9.76 -17.36
CA SER A 26 -18.66 10.48 -18.59
C SER A 26 -20.16 10.66 -18.77
N GLU A 27 -20.56 11.81 -19.31
CA GLU A 27 -21.95 12.11 -19.65
C GLU A 27 -22.57 10.99 -20.51
N GLY A 28 -23.84 10.67 -20.25
CA GLY A 28 -24.56 9.59 -20.94
C GLY A 28 -24.26 8.18 -20.43
N ARG A 29 -23.28 7.98 -19.54
CA ARG A 29 -23.05 6.66 -18.91
C ARG A 29 -23.98 6.42 -17.74
N ASN A 30 -24.37 5.16 -17.56
CA ASN A 30 -25.14 4.75 -16.41
C ASN A 30 -24.27 4.83 -15.15
N ARG A 31 -24.52 5.82 -14.30
CA ARG A 31 -23.80 6.00 -13.02
C ARG A 31 -23.85 4.77 -12.11
N TYR A 32 -24.85 3.90 -12.23
CA TYR A 32 -24.97 2.67 -11.44
C TYR A 32 -24.07 1.52 -11.92
N SER A 33 -23.33 1.72 -13.02
CA SER A 33 -22.39 0.73 -13.57
C SER A 33 -20.95 0.92 -13.08
N VAL A 34 -20.67 1.99 -12.33
CA VAL A 34 -19.33 2.30 -11.81
C VAL A 34 -19.02 1.51 -10.53
N ALA A 35 -17.75 1.17 -10.33
CA ALA A 35 -17.25 0.56 -9.11
C ALA A 35 -15.77 0.89 -8.89
N TRP A 36 -15.37 0.87 -7.61
CA TRP A 36 -13.97 0.85 -7.22
C TRP A 36 -13.50 -0.57 -6.93
N TYR A 37 -12.26 -0.82 -7.32
CA TYR A 37 -11.50 -2.01 -7.01
C TYR A 37 -10.21 -1.63 -6.30
N ARG A 38 -9.79 -2.41 -5.31
CA ARG A 38 -8.54 -2.22 -4.59
C ARG A 38 -7.62 -3.42 -4.82
N LYS A 39 -6.36 -3.14 -5.10
CA LYS A 39 -5.27 -4.10 -5.19
C LYS A 39 -4.20 -3.70 -4.19
N SER A 40 -4.23 -4.31 -3.00
CA SER A 40 -3.14 -4.19 -2.03
C SER A 40 -1.85 -4.82 -2.58
N PHE A 41 -0.70 -4.42 -2.03
CA PHE A 41 0.60 -4.97 -2.46
C PHE A 41 0.63 -6.51 -2.39
N GLY A 42 1.09 -7.14 -3.47
CA GLY A 42 1.16 -8.60 -3.60
C GLY A 42 -0.19 -9.32 -3.68
N LYS A 43 -1.31 -8.60 -3.83
CA LYS A 43 -2.65 -9.18 -3.99
C LYS A 43 -3.20 -8.96 -5.40
N VAL A 44 -4.25 -9.71 -5.74
CA VAL A 44 -5.07 -9.46 -6.93
C VAL A 44 -6.08 -8.33 -6.66
N PRO A 45 -6.59 -7.62 -7.69
CA PRO A 45 -7.66 -6.65 -7.51
C PRO A 45 -8.92 -7.29 -6.92
N GLN A 46 -9.57 -6.59 -6.00
CA GLN A 46 -10.81 -7.00 -5.35
C GLN A 46 -11.84 -5.88 -5.45
N PHE A 47 -13.11 -6.26 -5.60
CA PHE A 47 -14.22 -5.31 -5.54
C PHE A 47 -14.25 -4.61 -4.17
N LEU A 48 -14.39 -3.29 -4.17
CA LEU A 48 -14.42 -2.49 -2.95
C LEU A 48 -15.79 -1.86 -2.70
N VAL A 49 -16.30 -1.07 -3.66
CA VAL A 49 -17.54 -0.29 -3.45
C VAL A 49 -18.23 0.03 -4.77
N ARG A 50 -19.57 0.08 -4.72
CA ARG A 50 -20.44 0.47 -5.85
C ARG A 50 -21.58 1.40 -5.39
N PRO A 51 -22.22 2.14 -6.31
CA PRO A 51 -23.41 2.91 -5.99
C PRO A 51 -24.58 2.02 -5.57
N TYR A 52 -25.41 2.54 -4.65
CA TYR A 52 -26.71 1.99 -4.33
C TYR A 52 -27.80 2.64 -5.19
N LYS A 53 -28.77 1.85 -5.66
CA LYS A 53 -29.87 2.39 -6.48
C LYS A 53 -30.86 3.15 -5.59
N GLY A 54 -31.14 4.42 -5.96
CA GLY A 54 -32.31 5.16 -5.48
C GLY A 54 -32.06 6.32 -4.50
N ASN A 55 -30.87 6.50 -3.91
CA ASN A 55 -30.67 7.52 -2.86
C ASN A 55 -29.27 8.17 -2.81
N GLN A 56 -28.55 8.23 -3.94
CA GLN A 56 -27.19 8.78 -4.00
C GLN A 56 -26.22 8.15 -2.97
N SER A 57 -26.46 6.90 -2.59
CA SER A 57 -25.65 6.18 -1.61
C SER A 57 -24.73 5.16 -2.29
N TYR A 58 -23.97 4.43 -1.49
CA TYR A 58 -23.00 3.44 -1.91
C TYR A 58 -22.97 2.26 -0.94
N VAL A 59 -22.49 1.12 -1.42
CA VAL A 59 -22.37 -0.10 -0.63
C VAL A 59 -20.97 -0.67 -0.87
N PHE A 60 -20.21 -0.80 0.22
CA PHE A 60 -18.94 -1.53 0.21
C PHE A 60 -19.17 -3.03 0.07
N VAL A 61 -18.12 -3.76 -0.27
CA VAL A 61 -18.12 -5.22 -0.25
C VAL A 61 -18.54 -5.76 1.13
N ASP A 62 -19.25 -6.88 1.14
CA ASP A 62 -19.77 -7.50 2.36
C ASP A 62 -18.65 -7.72 3.39
N GLY A 63 -18.91 -7.34 4.64
CA GLY A 63 -17.95 -7.45 5.73
C GLY A 63 -16.90 -6.33 5.80
N PHE A 64 -16.93 -5.35 4.90
CA PHE A 64 -16.09 -4.16 5.02
C PHE A 64 -16.62 -3.22 6.12
N THR A 65 -15.80 -2.94 7.13
CA THR A 65 -16.22 -2.18 8.33
C THR A 65 -15.35 -0.96 8.63
N ASP A 66 -14.42 -0.59 7.75
CA ASP A 66 -13.51 0.53 8.01
C ASP A 66 -14.21 1.88 7.73
N SER A 67 -14.57 2.59 8.81
CA SER A 67 -15.28 3.88 8.74
C SER A 67 -14.43 5.03 8.20
N ARG A 68 -13.13 4.84 8.01
CA ARG A 68 -12.24 5.82 7.36
C ARG A 68 -12.54 5.97 5.88
N PHE A 69 -13.09 4.93 5.25
CA PHE A 69 -13.42 4.93 3.84
C PHE A 69 -14.84 5.48 3.63
N SER A 70 -14.96 6.37 2.66
CA SER A 70 -16.27 6.90 2.22
C SER A 70 -16.23 7.19 0.73
N VAL A 71 -17.40 7.45 0.13
CA VAL A 71 -17.50 7.79 -1.29
C VAL A 71 -18.30 9.08 -1.46
N THR A 72 -17.78 9.99 -2.27
CA THR A 72 -18.54 11.14 -2.76
C THR A 72 -19.33 10.71 -3.98
N VAL A 73 -20.66 10.75 -3.90
CA VAL A 73 -21.55 10.29 -4.96
C VAL A 73 -22.32 11.49 -5.53
N GLU A 74 -22.01 11.86 -6.77
CA GLU A 74 -22.70 12.92 -7.54
C GLU A 74 -23.12 12.35 -8.90
N ASP A 75 -23.83 13.12 -9.73
CA ASP A 75 -24.32 12.61 -11.02
C ASP A 75 -23.20 12.13 -11.94
N GLN A 76 -22.04 12.79 -11.89
CA GLN A 76 -20.89 12.51 -12.73
C GLN A 76 -19.63 12.16 -11.92
N LYS A 77 -19.78 11.87 -10.62
CA LYS A 77 -18.63 11.52 -9.75
C LYS A 77 -18.93 10.36 -8.82
N PHE A 78 -17.89 9.58 -8.58
CA PHE A 78 -17.89 8.49 -7.63
C PHE A 78 -16.53 8.40 -6.93
N ASP A 79 -16.12 9.47 -6.25
CA ASP A 79 -14.76 9.61 -5.72
C ASP A 79 -14.59 8.81 -4.42
N LEU A 80 -13.50 8.06 -4.31
CA LEU A 80 -13.17 7.27 -3.11
C LEU A 80 -12.33 8.10 -2.16
N ASN A 81 -12.79 8.27 -0.92
CA ASN A 81 -12.09 8.99 0.13
C ASN A 81 -11.59 8.04 1.21
N ILE A 82 -10.38 8.28 1.71
CA ILE A 82 -9.82 7.59 2.87
C ILE A 82 -9.31 8.65 3.85
N ASN A 83 -9.90 8.71 5.03
CA ASN A 83 -9.51 9.63 6.09
C ASN A 83 -8.53 8.94 7.06
N GLY A 84 -7.37 9.54 7.32
CA GLY A 84 -6.42 8.95 8.26
C GLY A 84 -5.75 7.71 7.71
N ILE A 85 -5.08 7.86 6.56
CA ILE A 85 -4.32 6.85 5.81
C ILE A 85 -3.32 6.09 6.70
N ARG A 86 -3.23 4.77 6.49
CA ARG A 86 -2.33 3.84 7.17
C ARG A 86 -1.53 3.02 6.16
N GLU A 87 -0.40 2.48 6.57
CA GLU A 87 0.56 1.79 5.70
C GLU A 87 -0.08 0.64 4.91
N ASP A 88 -1.05 -0.05 5.52
CA ASP A 88 -1.84 -1.12 4.91
C ASP A 88 -2.86 -0.64 3.85
N ASP A 89 -3.22 0.65 3.84
CA ASP A 89 -4.02 1.29 2.79
C ASP A 89 -3.25 1.48 1.49
N GLY A 90 -1.91 1.39 1.53
CA GLY A 90 -1.07 1.46 0.35
C GLY A 90 -1.42 0.37 -0.68
N GLY A 91 -1.37 0.74 -1.96
CA GLY A 91 -1.72 -0.13 -3.06
C GLY A 91 -2.27 0.61 -4.27
N GLU A 92 -2.94 -0.12 -5.14
CA GLU A 92 -3.51 0.43 -6.37
C GLU A 92 -5.03 0.38 -6.29
N TYR A 93 -5.67 1.49 -6.59
CA TYR A 93 -7.12 1.64 -6.59
C TYR A 93 -7.56 1.95 -8.02
N PHE A 94 -8.58 1.24 -8.50
CA PHE A 94 -9.05 1.34 -9.88
C PHE A 94 -10.54 1.68 -9.90
N CYS A 95 -10.90 2.75 -10.58
CA CYS A 95 -12.29 3.01 -10.91
C CYS A 95 -12.60 2.46 -12.30
N GLY A 96 -13.73 1.79 -12.44
CA GLY A 96 -14.18 1.28 -13.72
C GLY A 96 -15.68 1.15 -13.79
N TYR A 97 -16.18 0.93 -15.00
CA TYR A 97 -17.60 0.74 -15.29
C TYR A 97 -17.81 -0.53 -16.10
N VAL A 98 -19.01 -1.10 -15.99
CA VAL A 98 -19.46 -2.20 -16.83
C VAL A 98 -20.24 -1.63 -18.01
N GLU A 99 -19.77 -1.91 -19.23
CA GLU A 99 -20.41 -1.54 -20.48
C GLU A 99 -20.75 -2.81 -21.27
N GLY A 100 -22.04 -3.13 -21.38
CA GLY A 100 -22.49 -4.41 -21.90
C GLY A 100 -21.94 -5.57 -21.07
N SER A 101 -21.11 -6.42 -21.68
CA SER A 101 -20.41 -7.54 -21.02
C SER A 101 -18.95 -7.23 -20.67
N THR A 102 -18.48 -6.00 -20.87
CA THR A 102 -17.07 -5.63 -20.69
C THR A 102 -16.87 -4.70 -19.49
N GLY A 103 -15.92 -5.02 -18.61
CA GLY A 103 -15.43 -4.07 -17.60
C GLY A 103 -14.33 -3.19 -18.17
N LYS A 104 -14.41 -1.88 -17.96
CA LYS A 104 -13.40 -0.90 -18.43
C LYS A 104 -12.96 0.00 -17.29
N PHE A 105 -11.66 0.08 -17.04
CA PHE A 105 -11.08 1.00 -16.06
C PHE A 105 -10.90 2.39 -16.66
N THR A 106 -11.34 3.42 -15.94
CA THR A 106 -11.32 4.82 -16.39
C THR A 106 -10.26 5.65 -15.70
N SER A 107 -9.98 5.37 -14.43
CA SER A 107 -8.95 5.98 -13.62
C SER A 107 -8.32 4.94 -12.70
N GLY A 108 -7.08 5.20 -12.29
CA GLY A 108 -6.42 4.41 -11.26
C GLY A 108 -5.44 5.26 -10.50
N THR A 109 -5.31 4.99 -9.19
CA THR A 109 -4.37 5.67 -8.30
C THR A 109 -3.46 4.65 -7.65
N ARG A 110 -2.14 4.86 -7.73
CA ARG A 110 -1.16 4.17 -6.89
C ARG A 110 -0.92 5.02 -5.65
N LEU A 111 -1.39 4.53 -4.51
CA LEU A 111 -1.21 5.16 -3.22
C LEU A 111 0.03 4.56 -2.54
N GLN A 112 1.01 5.41 -2.26
CA GLN A 112 2.27 5.02 -1.64
C GLN A 112 2.65 5.98 -0.53
N PHE A 113 3.44 5.52 0.42
CA PHE A 113 3.90 6.35 1.51
C PHE A 113 5.15 7.12 1.10
N GLU A 114 5.30 8.34 1.62
CA GLU A 114 6.62 8.95 1.65
C GLU A 114 7.58 7.96 2.30
N GLY A 115 8.66 7.63 1.60
CA GLY A 115 9.72 6.91 2.26
C GLY A 115 10.20 7.77 3.41
N GLU A 116 10.16 7.26 4.64
CA GLU A 116 11.16 7.70 5.59
C GLU A 116 12.48 7.37 4.90
N GLU A 117 13.23 8.41 4.52
CA GLU A 117 14.64 8.22 4.21
C GLU A 117 15.15 7.36 5.36
N MET A 118 15.49 6.10 5.06
CA MET A 118 16.09 5.22 6.05
C MET A 118 17.28 6.03 6.53
N LYS A 119 17.17 6.65 7.71
CA LYS A 119 18.32 7.27 8.36
C LYS A 119 19.30 6.12 8.39
N LEU A 120 20.31 6.18 7.51
CA LEU A 120 21.39 5.22 7.55
C LEU A 120 21.74 5.16 9.03
N CYS A 121 21.70 3.95 9.59
CA CYS A 121 22.23 3.75 10.94
C CYS A 121 23.55 4.52 10.97
N PRO A 122 23.72 5.51 11.87
CA PRO A 122 24.92 6.33 11.85
C PRO A 122 26.10 5.37 11.86
N THR A 123 26.89 5.39 10.78
CA THR A 123 28.06 4.55 10.64
C THR A 123 28.89 4.78 11.90
N PRO A 124 29.14 3.76 12.75
CA PRO A 124 30.04 3.92 13.87
C PRO A 124 31.44 4.15 13.28
N GLY A 125 31.90 5.40 13.26
CA GLY A 125 33.26 5.73 12.86
C GLY A 125 33.40 7.01 12.06
N THR A 126 33.40 8.16 12.74
CA THR A 126 34.51 9.11 12.64
C THR A 126 34.58 9.85 13.96
N LEU A 127 35.22 9.24 14.96
CA LEU A 127 35.62 9.94 16.18
C LEU A 127 36.79 10.84 15.79
N ASN A 128 36.60 12.15 15.89
CA ASN A 128 37.67 13.13 15.76
C ASN A 128 38.39 13.23 17.11
N ASN A 129 39.63 12.75 17.14
CA ASN A 129 40.42 12.68 18.37
C ASN A 129 41.03 14.06 18.65
N ASN A 130 40.36 14.91 19.43
CA ASN A 130 41.02 16.00 20.15
C ASN A 130 40.75 15.87 21.65
N THR A 131 41.80 15.44 22.35
CA THR A 131 41.92 15.01 23.74
C THR A 131 41.47 16.03 24.80
N HIS A 132 40.68 15.58 25.79
CA HIS A 132 41.05 15.72 27.22
C HIS A 132 40.37 14.63 28.08
N SER A 133 41.20 14.05 28.93
CA SER A 133 41.14 12.77 29.66
C SER A 133 40.16 12.67 30.83
N VAL A 134 39.52 11.50 31.03
CA VAL A 134 39.42 10.76 32.32
C VAL A 134 39.31 9.25 32.05
N THR A 135 40.09 8.46 32.78
CA THR A 135 40.26 7.01 32.74
C THR A 135 39.21 6.26 33.57
N HIS A 136 38.73 5.09 33.11
CA HIS A 136 38.42 3.95 33.98
C HIS A 136 38.81 2.63 33.25
N GLN A 137 39.56 1.79 33.96
CA GLN A 137 40.14 0.53 33.48
C GLN A 137 39.09 -0.58 33.26
N GLY A 138 39.26 -1.34 32.16
CA GLY A 138 39.21 -2.81 32.17
C GLY A 138 37.92 -3.49 31.70
N SER A 139 37.88 -3.95 30.43
CA SER A 139 37.74 -5.37 30.11
C SER A 139 38.03 -5.61 28.61
N ASN A 140 38.48 -6.82 28.30
CA ASN A 140 39.16 -7.20 27.07
C ASN A 140 38.32 -7.05 25.80
N SER A 141 38.95 -6.53 24.75
CA SER A 141 38.52 -6.67 23.35
C SER A 141 38.40 -8.14 22.99
N ARG A 142 37.20 -8.57 22.61
CA ARG A 142 36.88 -9.61 21.61
C ARG A 142 35.36 -9.69 21.47
N ASP A 143 34.86 -9.57 20.23
CA ASP A 143 33.59 -10.09 19.70
C ASP A 143 32.64 -9.16 18.92
N ASP A 144 33.14 -8.13 18.23
CA ASP A 144 32.32 -7.37 17.24
C ASP A 144 32.10 -8.11 15.89
N ASN A 145 32.76 -9.26 15.70
CA ASN A 145 32.67 -10.03 14.45
C ASN A 145 31.57 -11.11 14.43
N LEU A 146 30.90 -11.40 15.54
CA LEU A 146 29.82 -12.40 15.58
C LEU A 146 28.44 -11.80 15.28
N SER A 147 28.24 -10.51 15.55
CA SER A 147 26.93 -9.88 15.54
C SER A 147 26.31 -9.77 14.13
N TRP A 148 27.10 -9.40 13.12
CA TRP A 148 26.63 -9.32 11.73
C TRP A 148 26.39 -10.71 11.11
N ILE A 149 27.16 -11.71 11.53
CA ILE A 149 26.99 -13.11 11.08
C ILE A 149 25.68 -13.68 11.64
N ILE A 150 25.35 -13.39 12.91
CA ILE A 150 24.07 -13.80 13.52
C ILE A 150 22.89 -13.14 12.79
N ALA A 151 23.01 -11.87 12.40
CA ALA A 151 21.97 -11.17 11.64
C ALA A 151 21.75 -11.77 10.25
N LEU A 152 22.82 -12.08 9.49
CA LEU A 152 22.71 -12.72 8.18
C LEU A 152 22.13 -14.13 8.27
N THR A 153 22.58 -14.93 9.24
CA THR A 153 22.10 -16.31 9.43
C THR A 153 20.64 -16.34 9.87
N ALA A 154 20.22 -15.46 10.79
CA ALA A 154 18.81 -15.32 11.18
C ALA A 154 17.92 -14.94 9.98
N CYS A 155 18.39 -14.04 9.11
CA CYS A 155 17.64 -13.60 7.92
C CYS A 155 17.45 -14.73 6.90
N SER A 156 18.48 -15.56 6.69
CA SER A 156 18.38 -16.77 5.86
C SER A 156 17.42 -17.81 6.44
N ILE A 157 17.44 -18.03 7.76
CA ILE A 157 16.55 -19.01 8.43
C ILE A 157 15.09 -18.58 8.32
N ILE A 158 14.78 -17.29 8.53
CA ILE A 158 13.41 -16.76 8.36
C ILE A 158 12.92 -16.99 6.93
N SER A 159 13.78 -16.75 5.93
CA SER A 159 13.43 -16.96 4.52
C SER A 159 13.09 -18.43 4.24
N VAL A 160 13.88 -19.38 4.76
CA VAL A 160 13.63 -20.82 4.59
C VAL A 160 12.35 -21.27 5.32
N ILE A 161 12.10 -20.77 6.53
CA ILE A 161 10.87 -21.09 7.26
C ILE A 161 9.65 -20.57 6.50
N VAL A 162 9.68 -19.34 6.00
CA VAL A 162 8.59 -18.78 5.18
C VAL A 162 8.37 -19.61 3.92
N LEU A 163 9.42 -19.99 3.21
CA LEU A 163 9.34 -20.89 2.05
C LEU A 163 8.70 -22.23 2.41
N HIS A 164 9.14 -22.86 3.51
CA HIS A 164 8.62 -24.15 3.95
C HIS A 164 7.14 -24.08 4.35
N GLN A 165 6.73 -23.02 5.07
CA GLN A 165 5.33 -22.78 5.44
C GLN A 165 4.44 -22.50 4.22
N VAL A 166 4.99 -21.89 3.16
CA VAL A 166 4.29 -21.69 1.88
C VAL A 166 4.14 -23.00 1.13
N THR A 167 5.16 -23.86 1.10
CA THR A 167 5.09 -25.17 0.43
C THR A 167 4.09 -26.11 1.09
N ILE A 168 3.98 -26.10 2.44
CA ILE A 168 3.03 -26.95 3.18
C ILE A 168 1.57 -26.51 2.97
N LYS A 169 1.32 -25.22 2.70
CA LYS A 169 -0.04 -24.69 2.46
C LYS A 169 -0.55 -24.90 1.04
N LEU A 170 0.28 -25.35 0.10
CA LEU A 170 -0.14 -25.66 -1.25
C LEU A 170 -0.48 -27.16 -1.34
N PRO A 171 -1.70 -27.55 -1.76
CA PRO A 171 -1.99 -28.95 -2.04
C PRO A 171 -1.12 -29.44 -3.21
N PRO A 172 -0.64 -30.70 -3.20
CA PRO A 172 0.12 -31.24 -4.31
C PRO A 172 -0.73 -31.22 -5.59
N ILE A 173 -0.11 -30.83 -6.70
CA ILE A 173 -0.67 -30.88 -8.06
C ILE A 173 -0.85 -32.34 -8.49
#